data_AF-A0A1X2IBY2-F1
#
_entry.id   AF-A0A1X2IBY2-F1
#
_cell.length_a   1.000
_cell.length_b   1.000
_cell.length_c   1.000
_cell.angle_alpha   90.00
_cell.angle_beta   90.00
_cell.angle_gamma   90.00
#
_symmetry.space_group_name_H-M   'P 1'
#
loop_
_entity.id
_entity.type
_entity.pdbx_description
1 polymer ?
#
loop_
_entity_poly.entity_id
_entity_poly.type
_entity_poly.pdbx_seq_one_letter_code
_entity_poly.pdbx_strand_id
1 'polypeptide(L)'
;MDFLYTNDMDLSKSKFHQPNYCDLPHSSHLYNQTCDFCPSLDSFGTSLMEDDSFDLTSINNYSVFGYLAEQTQPFKYTYLLNLFTTPNMTSYLAEASITDDVYALPIHLQRLLMEAKEEVVFGLTTLSQESQPSTTTTTNQPALKRLERVRSFCWLRSDADVSNLMSTVSELVADDDELEHILID
;
A
#
# COMPACT_ATOMS: atom_id res chain seq x y z
N MET A 1 44.28 -56.72 9.50
CA MET A 1 44.39 -56.45 8.05
C MET A 1 43.62 -55.18 7.80
N ASP A 2 44.36 -54.09 7.86
CA ASP A 2 44.01 -52.76 7.39
C ASP A 2 43.64 -52.80 5.90
N PHE A 3 42.69 -51.96 5.49
CA PHE A 3 42.91 -51.01 4.39
C PHE A 3 41.87 -49.89 4.50
N LEU A 4 42.38 -48.73 4.90
CA LEU A 4 41.80 -47.41 4.66
C LEU A 4 41.74 -47.16 3.15
N TYR A 5 40.66 -46.52 2.67
CA TYR A 5 40.72 -45.75 1.44
C TYR A 5 40.00 -44.41 1.65
N THR A 6 40.84 -43.41 1.92
CA THR A 6 40.63 -41.99 1.70
C THR A 6 40.38 -41.73 0.22
N ASN A 7 39.36 -40.92 -0.09
CA ASN A 7 39.29 -40.20 -1.36
C ASN A 7 39.46 -38.71 -1.07
N ASP A 8 40.70 -38.29 -1.24
CA ASP A 8 41.18 -36.92 -1.41
C ASP A 8 41.31 -36.71 -2.92
N MET A 9 40.59 -35.76 -3.51
CA MET A 9 40.84 -35.12 -4.82
C MET A 9 39.73 -34.09 -5.08
N ASP A 10 39.95 -32.93 -5.69
CA ASP A 10 41.09 -32.04 -5.75
C ASP A 10 40.51 -30.70 -6.23
N LEU A 11 41.23 -29.64 -5.91
CA LEU A 11 41.01 -28.25 -6.21
C LEU A 11 41.04 -28.02 -7.74
N SER A 12 39.96 -27.53 -8.35
CA SER A 12 40.05 -26.85 -9.66
C SER A 12 39.44 -25.46 -9.61
N LYS A 13 40.34 -24.50 -9.43
CA LYS A 13 40.24 -23.07 -9.72
C LYS A 13 39.39 -22.79 -10.96
N SER A 14 38.29 -22.05 -10.82
CA SER A 14 37.72 -21.29 -11.94
C SER A 14 37.90 -19.80 -11.69
N LYS A 15 38.62 -19.19 -12.64
CA LYS A 15 39.15 -17.83 -12.65
C LYS A 15 38.07 -16.76 -12.53
N PHE A 16 38.42 -15.73 -11.77
CA PHE A 16 37.94 -14.36 -11.91
C PHE A 16 37.83 -13.92 -13.37
N HIS A 17 36.71 -13.31 -13.71
CA HIS A 17 36.58 -12.34 -14.80
C HIS A 17 35.78 -11.15 -14.28
N GLN A 18 36.48 -10.09 -13.89
CA GLN A 18 35.96 -8.73 -13.86
C GLN A 18 36.15 -8.14 -15.26
N PRO A 19 35.15 -7.48 -15.84
CA PRO A 19 35.37 -6.49 -16.88
C PRO A 19 35.63 -5.12 -16.27
N ASN A 20 36.47 -4.40 -16.98
CA ASN A 20 37.14 -3.16 -16.60
C ASN A 20 36.23 -1.95 -16.42
N TYR A 21 36.75 -1.08 -15.56
CA TYR A 21 36.61 0.37 -15.56
C TYR A 21 36.49 0.99 -16.95
N CYS A 22 35.51 1.88 -17.11
CA CYS A 22 35.61 3.05 -17.97
C CYS A 22 35.45 4.29 -17.09
N ASP A 23 36.57 4.94 -16.83
CA ASP A 23 36.66 6.32 -16.36
C ASP A 23 36.15 7.30 -17.42
N LEU A 24 35.59 8.43 -16.94
CA LEU A 24 35.64 9.82 -17.45
C LEU A 24 34.28 10.55 -17.29
N PRO A 25 34.26 11.89 -17.15
CA PRO A 25 34.99 12.71 -16.20
C PRO A 25 34.05 13.60 -15.36
N HIS A 26 34.61 14.20 -14.31
CA HIS A 26 34.04 15.30 -13.54
C HIS A 26 33.42 16.41 -14.41
N SER A 27 32.16 16.75 -14.14
CA SER A 27 31.65 18.09 -14.36
C SER A 27 30.86 18.54 -13.13
N SER A 28 31.49 19.43 -12.38
CA SER A 28 30.95 20.17 -11.25
C SER A 28 30.18 21.40 -11.76
N HIS A 29 28.87 21.43 -11.53
CA HIS A 29 28.04 22.64 -11.44
C HIS A 29 26.91 22.33 -10.45
N LEU A 30 26.94 22.83 -9.21
CA LEU A 30 26.55 24.17 -8.77
C LEU A 30 25.05 24.47 -8.99
N TYR A 31 24.31 24.34 -7.88
CA TYR A 31 23.12 25.07 -7.44
C TYR A 31 21.77 24.94 -8.16
N ASN A 32 20.77 24.73 -7.31
CA ASN A 32 19.37 25.19 -7.38
C ASN A 32 18.51 24.70 -8.55
N GLN A 33 17.73 23.64 -8.29
CA GLN A 33 16.36 23.59 -8.77
C GLN A 33 15.41 23.59 -7.57
N THR A 34 14.76 24.73 -7.45
CA THR A 34 13.77 25.12 -6.45
C THR A 34 12.49 24.30 -6.59
N CYS A 35 11.90 24.03 -5.44
CA CYS A 35 10.58 23.42 -5.26
C CYS A 35 9.49 24.33 -5.83
N ASP A 36 8.83 23.93 -6.93
CA ASP A 36 7.81 24.73 -7.63
C ASP A 36 6.38 24.54 -7.10
N PHE A 37 6.19 24.09 -5.85
CA PHE A 37 4.87 24.04 -5.22
C PHE A 37 4.90 24.45 -3.75
N CYS A 38 5.10 25.75 -3.52
CA CYS A 38 4.66 26.40 -2.29
C CYS A 38 3.69 27.53 -2.67
N PRO A 39 2.39 27.46 -2.34
CA PRO A 39 1.53 28.62 -2.42
C PRO A 39 2.00 29.64 -1.37
N SER A 40 2.42 30.82 -1.84
CA SER A 40 2.74 31.95 -0.98
C SER A 40 1.49 32.39 -0.22
N LEU A 41 1.43 32.08 1.08
CA LEU A 41 0.72 32.94 2.01
C LEU A 41 1.55 34.22 2.12
N ASP A 42 1.03 35.32 1.56
CA ASP A 42 1.06 36.64 2.17
C ASP A 42 0.44 37.67 1.22
N SER A 43 -0.75 38.15 1.57
CA SER A 43 -1.06 39.57 1.41
C SER A 43 -2.14 39.97 2.41
N PHE A 44 -1.69 40.64 3.47
CA PHE A 44 -2.51 41.37 4.42
C PHE A 44 -3.36 42.43 3.72
N GLY A 45 -4.57 42.63 4.21
CA GLY A 45 -5.48 43.67 3.74
C GLY A 45 -6.69 43.84 4.65
N THR A 46 -6.46 44.17 5.92
CA THR A 46 -7.48 44.79 6.76
C THR A 46 -7.91 46.11 6.13
N SER A 47 -9.14 46.21 5.65
CA SER A 47 -9.81 47.49 5.49
C SER A 47 -11.27 47.37 5.90
N LEU A 48 -11.55 48.05 7.01
CA LEU A 48 -12.82 48.21 7.66
C LEU A 48 -13.52 49.40 7.00
N MET A 49 -14.57 49.13 6.24
CA MET A 49 -15.62 50.08 5.89
C MET A 49 -16.92 49.29 5.76
N GLU A 50 -17.82 49.52 6.72
CA GLU A 50 -19.23 49.19 6.64
C GLU A 50 -19.85 50.01 5.50
N ASP A 51 -20.58 49.36 4.58
CA ASP A 51 -21.76 49.98 3.96
C ASP A 51 -22.71 48.92 3.40
N ASP A 52 -24.00 49.23 3.51
CA ASP A 52 -25.18 48.41 3.28
C ASP A 52 -25.29 47.82 1.85
N SER A 53 -25.61 46.52 1.76
CA SER A 53 -26.57 45.97 0.77
C SER A 53 -26.79 44.47 1.02
N PHE A 54 -27.89 44.13 1.69
CA PHE A 54 -28.41 42.76 1.69
C PHE A 54 -29.06 42.48 0.33
N ASP A 55 -28.26 42.04 -0.64
CA ASP A 55 -28.75 41.55 -1.93
C ASP A 55 -29.16 40.06 -1.80
N LEU A 56 -30.46 39.83 -1.64
CA LEU A 56 -31.11 38.51 -1.56
C LEU A 56 -31.26 37.84 -2.95
N THR A 57 -30.22 37.88 -3.79
CA THR A 57 -30.26 37.27 -5.14
C THR A 57 -29.39 36.01 -5.30
N SER A 58 -28.77 35.50 -4.22
CA SER A 58 -28.02 34.23 -4.26
C SER A 58 -28.84 33.02 -3.78
N ILE A 59 -30.09 32.91 -4.22
CA ILE A 59 -30.93 31.72 -4.05
C ILE A 59 -31.39 31.28 -5.45
N ASN A 60 -30.54 30.53 -6.16
CA ASN A 60 -30.89 29.51 -7.17
C ASN A 60 -29.74 29.24 -8.16
N ASN A 61 -28.58 28.78 -7.66
CA ASN A 61 -27.56 28.20 -8.55
C ASN A 61 -26.86 26.97 -7.95
N TYR A 62 -27.50 26.28 -6.99
CA TYR A 62 -26.94 25.08 -6.36
C TYR A 62 -27.46 23.74 -6.93
N SER A 63 -28.40 23.75 -7.89
CA SER A 63 -28.98 22.49 -8.40
C SER A 63 -28.28 21.88 -9.62
N VAL A 64 -27.27 22.54 -10.20
CA VAL A 64 -26.56 22.03 -11.39
C VAL A 64 -25.14 21.54 -11.06
N PHE A 65 -24.49 22.10 -10.03
CA PHE A 65 -23.17 21.63 -9.57
C PHE A 65 -23.22 20.38 -8.67
N GLY A 66 -24.41 19.99 -8.19
CA GLY A 66 -24.57 18.77 -7.36
C GLY A 66 -24.34 17.46 -8.13
N TYR A 67 -24.65 17.44 -9.43
CA TYR A 67 -24.55 16.21 -10.24
C TYR A 67 -23.18 15.99 -10.90
N LEU A 68 -22.35 17.03 -11.00
CA LEU A 68 -20.97 16.89 -11.51
C LEU A 68 -19.95 16.67 -10.38
N ALA A 69 -20.28 17.04 -9.14
CA ALA A 69 -19.42 16.81 -7.98
C ALA A 69 -19.43 15.35 -7.47
N GLU A 70 -20.45 14.55 -7.81
CA GLU A 70 -20.51 13.13 -7.48
C GLU A 70 -19.51 12.26 -8.27
N GLN A 71 -18.96 12.74 -9.39
CA GLN A 71 -18.01 11.97 -10.20
C GLN A 71 -16.54 12.14 -9.81
N THR A 72 -16.22 13.02 -8.86
CA THR A 72 -14.84 13.24 -8.41
C THR A 72 -14.68 13.05 -6.91
N GLN A 73 -15.57 12.29 -6.27
CA GLN A 73 -15.29 11.88 -4.90
C GLN A 73 -14.14 10.88 -4.94
N PRO A 74 -13.04 11.11 -4.19
CA PRO A 74 -11.95 10.14 -4.11
C PRO A 74 -12.50 8.80 -3.62
N PHE A 75 -12.02 7.71 -4.22
CA PHE A 75 -12.46 6.36 -3.86
C PHE A 75 -12.29 6.14 -2.35
N LYS A 76 -13.39 5.82 -1.68
CA LYS A 76 -13.48 5.80 -0.21
C LYS A 76 -12.56 4.76 0.43
N TYR A 77 -12.24 3.67 -0.27
CA TYR A 77 -11.48 2.53 0.27
C TYR A 77 -10.10 2.42 -0.38
N THR A 78 -9.40 3.55 -0.50
CA THR A 78 -8.10 3.64 -1.19
C THR A 78 -7.06 2.69 -0.57
N TYR A 79 -7.05 2.54 0.76
CA TYR A 79 -6.14 1.61 1.42
C TYR A 79 -6.33 0.17 0.97
N LEU A 80 -7.59 -0.31 0.94
CA LEU A 80 -7.91 -1.67 0.48
C LEU A 80 -7.58 -1.87 -0.99
N LEU A 81 -7.89 -0.88 -1.83
CA LEU A 81 -7.58 -0.97 -3.26
C LEU A 81 -6.08 -1.12 -3.51
N ASN A 82 -5.26 -0.31 -2.84
CA ASN A 82 -3.80 -0.40 -2.94
C ASN A 82 -3.28 -1.74 -2.41
N LEU A 83 -3.83 -2.19 -1.27
CA LEU A 83 -3.49 -3.49 -0.68
C LEU A 83 -3.85 -4.68 -1.58
N PHE A 84 -4.94 -4.59 -2.35
CA PHE A 84 -5.35 -5.67 -3.25
C PHE A 84 -4.66 -5.60 -4.61
N THR A 85 -4.19 -4.44 -5.03
CA THR A 85 -3.46 -4.26 -6.30
C THR A 85 -1.95 -4.42 -6.18
N THR A 86 -1.39 -4.30 -4.98
CA THR A 86 0.06 -4.47 -4.76
C THR A 86 0.55 -5.89 -5.13
N PRO A 87 1.72 -6.02 -5.78
CA PRO A 87 2.29 -7.33 -6.08
C PRO A 87 2.68 -8.12 -4.82
N ASN A 88 3.07 -7.44 -3.74
CA ASN A 88 3.47 -8.05 -2.48
C ASN A 88 2.70 -7.44 -1.30
N MET A 89 1.72 -8.18 -0.79
CA MET A 89 0.85 -7.74 0.31
C MET A 89 1.64 -7.59 1.62
N THR A 90 2.56 -8.51 1.90
CA THR A 90 3.41 -8.48 3.10
C THR A 90 4.25 -7.21 3.16
N SER A 91 4.94 -6.86 2.07
CA SER A 91 5.74 -5.63 2.01
C SER A 91 4.87 -4.39 2.18
N TYR A 92 3.70 -4.35 1.54
CA TYR A 92 2.78 -3.23 1.68
C TYR A 92 2.29 -3.05 3.13
N LEU A 93 1.91 -4.14 3.82
CA LEU A 93 1.46 -4.09 5.21
C LEU A 93 2.57 -3.65 6.18
N ALA A 94 3.82 -4.03 5.91
CA ALA A 94 4.97 -3.64 6.71
C ALA A 94 5.29 -2.14 6.62
N GLU A 95 5.14 -1.55 5.43
CA GLU A 95 5.57 -0.18 5.14
C GLU A 95 4.44 0.85 5.20
N ALA A 96 3.23 0.49 4.77
CA ALA A 96 2.12 1.44 4.64
C ALA A 96 1.56 1.84 6.01
N SER A 97 1.38 3.14 6.24
CA SER A 97 0.64 3.66 7.40
C SER A 97 -0.85 3.30 7.31
N ILE A 98 -1.48 3.01 8.45
CA ILE A 98 -2.94 2.87 8.48
C ILE A 98 -3.55 4.26 8.26
N THR A 99 -4.47 4.35 7.31
CA THR A 99 -5.16 5.58 6.91
C THR A 99 -6.57 5.63 7.49
N ASP A 100 -7.19 6.81 7.51
CA ASP A 100 -8.48 7.02 8.19
C ASP A 100 -9.63 6.20 7.58
N ASP A 101 -9.56 5.88 6.29
CA ASP A 101 -10.54 5.04 5.60
C ASP A 101 -10.60 3.61 6.13
N VAL A 102 -9.52 3.11 6.74
CA VAL A 102 -9.51 1.81 7.42
C VAL A 102 -10.49 1.81 8.59
N TYR A 103 -10.58 2.91 9.36
CA TYR A 103 -11.50 3.01 10.50
C TYR A 103 -12.97 3.15 10.09
N ALA A 104 -13.25 3.35 8.80
CA ALA A 104 -14.59 3.37 8.25
C ALA A 104 -15.06 2.02 7.68
N LEU A 105 -14.24 0.96 7.76
CA LEU A 105 -14.57 -0.38 7.28
C LEU A 105 -15.48 -1.14 8.27
N PRO A 106 -16.08 -2.27 7.87
CA PRO A 106 -16.77 -3.15 8.80
C PRO A 106 -15.79 -3.71 9.83
N ILE A 107 -16.26 -3.92 11.06
CA ILE A 107 -15.39 -4.22 12.22
C ILE A 107 -14.52 -5.46 12.00
N HIS A 108 -15.06 -6.46 11.30
CA HIS A 108 -14.36 -7.69 10.98
C HIS A 108 -13.16 -7.46 10.06
N LEU A 109 -13.32 -6.60 9.04
CA LEU A 109 -12.24 -6.25 8.12
C LEU A 109 -11.20 -5.35 8.79
N GLN A 110 -11.63 -4.40 9.61
CA GLN A 110 -10.71 -3.57 10.40
C GLN A 110 -9.80 -4.44 11.26
N ARG A 111 -10.42 -5.35 12.02
CA ARG A 111 -9.70 -6.26 12.91
C ARG A 111 -8.74 -7.15 12.14
N LEU A 112 -9.18 -7.72 11.02
CA LEU A 112 -8.33 -8.55 10.17
C LEU A 112 -7.11 -7.80 9.65
N LEU A 113 -7.27 -6.57 9.17
CA LEU A 113 -6.16 -5.75 8.67
C LEU A 113 -5.15 -5.45 9.78
N MET A 114 -5.63 -5.14 10.98
CA MET A 114 -4.76 -4.88 12.13
C MET A 114 -4.00 -6.14 12.56
N GLU A 115 -4.69 -7.28 12.68
CA GLU A 115 -4.08 -8.58 12.99
C GLU A 115 -3.03 -8.98 11.93
N ALA A 116 -3.36 -8.86 10.65
CA ALA A 116 -2.45 -9.20 9.56
C ALA A 116 -1.21 -8.29 9.54
N LYS A 117 -1.39 -6.99 9.75
CA LYS A 117 -0.27 -6.04 9.85
C LYS A 117 0.63 -6.36 11.04
N GLU A 118 0.04 -6.67 12.20
CA GLU A 118 0.75 -7.08 13.40
C GLU A 118 1.61 -8.33 13.14
N GLU A 119 1.02 -9.38 12.56
CA GLU A 119 1.73 -10.63 12.20
C GLU A 119 2.92 -10.38 11.27
N VAL A 120 2.79 -9.46 10.31
CA VAL A 120 3.84 -9.13 9.36
C VAL A 120 4.99 -8.37 10.05
N VAL A 121 4.66 -7.33 10.84
CA VAL A 121 5.66 -6.50 11.53
C VAL A 121 6.42 -7.33 12.59
N PHE A 122 5.72 -8.18 13.35
CA PHE A 122 6.38 -9.08 14.30
C PHE A 122 7.16 -10.21 13.62
N GLY A 123 6.67 -10.74 12.49
CA GLY A 123 7.41 -11.71 11.69
C GLY A 123 8.75 -11.17 11.16
N LEU A 124 8.78 -9.90 10.72
CA LEU A 124 10.00 -9.24 10.23
C LEU A 124 11.04 -9.01 11.33
N THR A 125 10.60 -8.63 12.54
CA THR A 125 11.50 -8.36 13.67
C THR A 125 12.13 -9.63 14.24
N THR A 126 11.38 -10.74 14.27
CA THR A 126 11.88 -12.06 14.71
C THR A 126 12.85 -12.68 13.71
N LEU A 127 12.58 -12.56 12.40
CA LEU A 127 13.50 -12.98 11.33
C LEU A 127 14.86 -12.28 11.37
N SER A 128 14.89 -11.03 11.84
CA SER A 128 16.13 -10.25 11.93
C SER A 128 17.07 -10.72 13.05
N GLN A 129 16.58 -11.53 14.00
CA GLN A 129 17.37 -12.02 15.14
C GLN A 129 17.85 -13.46 15.00
N GLU A 130 17.31 -14.27 14.08
CA GLU A 130 17.63 -15.68 13.98
C GLU A 130 18.37 -16.00 12.67
N SER A 131 19.69 -16.17 12.78
CA SER A 131 20.62 -16.44 11.67
C SER A 131 20.52 -17.86 11.08
N GLN A 132 19.30 -18.39 10.85
CA GLN A 132 19.12 -19.64 10.11
C GLN A 132 18.07 -19.54 8.98
N PRO A 133 18.43 -19.95 7.75
CA PRO A 133 17.52 -19.95 6.61
C PRO A 133 16.64 -21.20 6.68
N SER A 134 15.57 -21.15 7.47
CA SER A 134 14.49 -22.14 7.34
C SER A 134 13.41 -21.57 6.41
N THR A 135 13.26 -22.22 5.27
CA THR A 135 12.43 -21.86 4.12
C THR A 135 10.92 -22.02 4.37
N THR A 136 10.42 -21.70 5.57
CA THR A 136 9.04 -22.02 5.99
C THR A 136 8.36 -20.95 6.86
N THR A 137 8.73 -19.67 6.77
CA THR A 137 8.14 -18.61 7.61
C THR A 137 6.72 -18.17 7.26
N THR A 138 6.11 -18.66 6.17
CA THR A 138 4.70 -18.41 5.82
C THR A 138 3.69 -19.27 6.59
N THR A 139 4.10 -20.21 7.43
CA THR A 139 3.14 -21.14 8.05
C THR A 139 2.31 -20.52 9.18
N ASN A 140 2.82 -19.51 9.89
CA ASN A 140 2.21 -18.98 11.11
C ASN A 140 1.66 -17.55 10.98
N GLN A 141 1.06 -17.19 9.84
CA GLN A 141 0.38 -15.90 9.67
C GLN A 141 -1.11 -16.12 9.31
N PRO A 142 -1.94 -16.56 10.27
CA PRO A 142 -3.35 -16.89 10.01
C PRO A 142 -4.18 -15.67 9.60
N ALA A 143 -3.92 -14.47 10.11
CA ALA A 143 -4.61 -13.26 9.65
C ALA A 143 -4.18 -12.87 8.24
N LEU A 144 -2.89 -12.95 7.90
CA LEU A 144 -2.43 -12.69 6.53
C LEU A 144 -3.09 -13.65 5.53
N LYS A 145 -3.17 -14.94 5.85
CA LYS A 145 -3.85 -15.94 5.00
C LYS A 145 -5.33 -15.65 4.79
N ARG A 146 -6.05 -15.25 5.83
CA ARG A 146 -7.46 -14.82 5.73
C ARG A 146 -7.59 -13.59 4.84
N LEU A 147 -6.68 -12.63 4.98
CA LEU A 147 -6.66 -11.42 4.16
C LEU A 147 -6.33 -11.69 2.68
N GLU A 148 -5.43 -12.64 2.39
CA GLU A 148 -5.16 -13.11 1.03
C GLU A 148 -6.38 -13.78 0.39
N ARG A 149 -7.20 -14.49 1.18
CA ARG A 149 -8.46 -15.05 0.69
C ARG A 149 -9.46 -13.97 0.32
N VAL A 150 -9.61 -12.93 1.14
CA VAL A 150 -10.45 -11.77 0.82
C VAL A 150 -9.97 -11.09 -0.47
N ARG A 151 -8.67 -10.86 -0.61
CA ARG A 151 -8.09 -10.34 -1.85
C ARG A 151 -8.45 -11.23 -3.04
N SER A 152 -8.23 -12.54 -2.92
CA SER A 152 -8.47 -13.49 -4.01
C SER A 152 -9.94 -13.52 -4.43
N PHE A 153 -10.86 -13.45 -3.45
CA PHE A 153 -12.29 -13.32 -3.68
C PHE A 153 -12.63 -12.06 -4.50
N CYS A 154 -12.10 -10.90 -4.10
CA CYS A 154 -12.35 -9.65 -4.83
C CYS A 154 -11.83 -9.71 -6.27
N TRP A 155 -10.62 -10.26 -6.49
CA TRP A 155 -10.04 -10.40 -7.82
C TRP A 155 -10.80 -11.38 -8.71
N LEU A 156 -11.30 -12.48 -8.14
CA LEU A 156 -12.11 -13.45 -8.86
C LEU A 156 -13.45 -12.85 -9.29
N ARG A 157 -14.10 -12.11 -8.38
CA ARG A 157 -15.40 -11.47 -8.64
C ARG A 157 -15.30 -10.27 -9.58
N SER A 158 -14.13 -9.62 -9.65
CA SER A 158 -13.90 -8.48 -10.54
C SER A 158 -13.43 -8.87 -11.94
N ASP A 159 -13.42 -10.16 -12.30
CA ASP A 159 -12.85 -10.69 -13.55
C ASP A 159 -11.41 -10.24 -13.80
N ALA A 160 -10.65 -10.06 -12.72
CA ALA A 160 -9.31 -9.48 -12.71
C ALA A 160 -9.17 -8.09 -13.36
N ASP A 161 -10.26 -7.31 -13.39
CA ASP A 161 -10.25 -5.91 -13.80
C ASP A 161 -10.23 -4.98 -12.58
N VAL A 162 -9.33 -4.00 -12.58
CA VAL A 162 -9.19 -2.99 -11.52
C VAL A 162 -10.39 -2.04 -11.48
N SER A 163 -11.00 -1.75 -12.64
CA SER A 163 -12.21 -0.91 -12.70
C SER A 163 -13.38 -1.59 -12.00
N ASN A 164 -13.53 -2.90 -12.17
CA ASN A 164 -14.55 -3.69 -11.48
C ASN A 164 -14.18 -3.93 -10.01
N LEU A 165 -12.88 -4.01 -9.69
CA LEU A 165 -12.39 -4.23 -8.34
C LEU A 165 -12.87 -3.15 -7.36
N MET A 166 -12.91 -1.88 -7.79
CA MET A 166 -13.44 -0.77 -6.97
C MET A 166 -14.90 -0.99 -6.56
N SER A 167 -15.73 -1.41 -7.53
CA SER A 167 -17.14 -1.74 -7.28
C SER A 167 -17.26 -2.96 -6.37
N THR A 168 -16.50 -4.02 -6.64
CA THR A 168 -16.48 -5.24 -5.83
C THR A 168 -16.05 -4.98 -4.38
N VAL A 169 -15.04 -4.14 -4.14
CA VAL A 169 -14.63 -3.76 -2.78
C VAL A 169 -15.72 -2.97 -2.07
N SER A 170 -16.43 -2.09 -2.81
CA SER A 170 -17.54 -1.32 -2.24
C SER A 170 -18.72 -2.21 -1.87
N GLU A 171 -19.04 -3.20 -2.70
CA GLU A 171 -20.07 -4.23 -2.40
C GLU A 171 -19.68 -5.07 -1.18
N LEU A 172 -18.44 -5.58 -1.14
CA LEU A 172 -17.94 -6.38 -0.03
C LEU A 172 -18.01 -5.62 1.31
N VAL A 173 -17.70 -4.32 1.31
CA VAL A 173 -17.77 -3.49 2.51
C VAL A 173 -19.23 -3.20 2.92
N ALA A 174 -20.16 -3.20 1.96
CA ALA A 174 -21.58 -3.03 2.25
C ALA A 174 -22.24 -4.30 2.78
N ASP A 175 -21.74 -5.49 2.39
CA ASP A 175 -22.25 -6.80 2.77
C ASP A 175 -21.36 -7.49 3.83
N ASP A 176 -21.57 -7.13 5.10
CA ASP A 176 -20.80 -7.67 6.24
C ASP A 176 -21.04 -9.17 6.46
N ASP A 177 -22.21 -9.69 6.06
CA ASP A 177 -22.54 -11.12 6.17
C ASP A 177 -21.72 -11.95 5.17
N GLU A 178 -21.59 -11.48 3.92
CA GLU A 178 -20.73 -12.12 2.91
C GLU A 178 -19.26 -12.11 3.35
N LEU A 179 -18.82 -11.00 3.95
CA LEU A 179 -17.48 -10.89 4.51
C LEU A 179 -17.23 -11.92 5.63
N GLU A 180 -18.15 -12.08 6.58
CA GLU A 180 -18.00 -13.06 7.67
C GLU A 180 -17.81 -14.49 7.13
N HIS A 181 -18.55 -14.85 6.09
CA HIS A 181 -18.44 -16.17 5.46
C HIS A 181 -17.03 -16.42 4.89
N ILE A 182 -16.44 -15.44 4.19
CA ILE A 182 -15.10 -15.53 3.60
C ILE A 182 -14.00 -15.68 4.67
N LEU A 183 -14.23 -15.15 5.87
CA LEU A 183 -13.25 -15.17 6.96
C LEU A 183 -13.24 -16.47 7.77
N ILE A 184 -14.35 -17.23 7.77
CA ILE A 184 -14.53 -18.46 8.55
C ILE A 184 -14.03 -19.70 7.80
N ASP A 185 -14.19 -19.74 6.47
CA ASP A 185 -13.70 -20.82 5.62
C ASP A 185 -12.16 -20.88 5.54
#